data_AF-A0A959SQK1-F1
#
_entry.id   AF-A0A959SQK1-F1
#
_cell.length_a   1.000
_cell.length_b   1.000
_cell.length_c   1.000
_cell.angle_alpha   90.00
_cell.angle_beta   90.00
_cell.angle_gamma   90.00
#
_symmetry.space_group_name_H-M   'P 1'
#
loop_
_entity.id
_entity.type
_entity.pdbx_description
1 polymer ?
#
loop_
_entity_poly.entity_id
_entity_poly.type
_entity_poly.pdbx_seq_one_letter_code
_entity_poly.pdbx_strand_id
1 'polypeptide(L)' 'GGKAELIELSAEEEEMAIHAARALGLRVAGVDMIQSARGPLVLEVNASPGLEGIEQATGKDIAGEIIAYVERSVKH' A
#
# COMPACT_ATOMS: atom_id res chain seq x y z
N GLY A 1 2.89 19.53 -12.61
CA GLY A 1 3.06 18.73 -11.38
C GLY A 1 1.83 17.89 -11.14
N GLY A 2 1.95 16.75 -10.46
CA GLY A 2 0.81 15.93 -10.01
C GLY A 2 0.23 16.45 -8.69
N LYS A 3 -1.03 16.09 -8.41
CA LYS A 3 -1.69 16.31 -7.11
C LYS A 3 -1.99 14.95 -6.51
N ALA A 4 -1.80 14.80 -5.20
CA ALA A 4 -2.24 13.64 -4.45
C ALA A 4 -3.42 14.04 -3.58
N GLU A 5 -4.42 13.17 -3.51
CA GLU A 5 -5.58 13.33 -2.65
C GLU A 5 -5.89 12.02 -1.93
N LEU A 6 -6.43 12.12 -0.72
CA LEU A 6 -6.86 10.96 0.03
C LEU A 6 -8.14 10.41 -0.59
N ILE A 7 -8.16 9.12 -0.85
CA ILE A 7 -9.36 8.39 -1.26
C ILE A 7 -9.64 7.27 -0.26
N GLU A 8 -10.90 6.89 -0.13
CA GLU A 8 -11.26 5.61 0.47
C GLU A 8 -11.19 4.53 -0.61
N LEU A 9 -10.44 3.46 -0.32
CA LEU A 9 -10.38 2.31 -1.21
C LEU A 9 -11.67 1.50 -1.10
N SER A 10 -12.11 0.97 -2.23
CA SER A 10 -13.11 -0.09 -2.26
C SER A 10 -12.52 -1.41 -1.74
N ALA A 11 -13.38 -2.32 -1.31
CA ALA A 11 -12.96 -3.64 -0.86
C ALA A 11 -12.16 -4.40 -1.95
N GLU A 12 -12.51 -4.23 -3.23
CA GLU A 12 -11.79 -4.85 -4.35
C GLU A 12 -10.38 -4.28 -4.52
N GLU A 13 -10.19 -2.98 -4.32
CA GLU A 13 -8.87 -2.33 -4.38
C GLU A 13 -7.97 -2.75 -3.22
N GLU A 14 -8.53 -2.83 -2.01
CA GLU A 14 -7.81 -3.32 -0.83
C GLU A 14 -7.37 -4.78 -1.02
N GLU A 15 -8.28 -5.65 -1.46
CA GLU A 15 -7.99 -7.06 -1.71
C GLU A 15 -6.94 -7.23 -2.81
N MET A 16 -7.05 -6.46 -3.91
CA MET A 16 -6.08 -6.46 -5.00
C MET A 16 -4.68 -6.04 -4.52
N ALA A 17 -4.58 -4.99 -3.69
CA ALA A 17 -3.29 -4.55 -3.13
C ALA A 17 -2.64 -5.63 -2.27
N ILE A 18 -3.42 -6.25 -1.38
CA ILE A 18 -2.94 -7.34 -0.50
C ILE A 18 -2.49 -8.55 -1.32
N HIS A 19 -3.26 -8.93 -2.33
CA HIS A 19 -2.93 -10.05 -3.21
C HIS A 19 -1.66 -9.79 -4.04
N ALA A 20 -1.49 -8.57 -4.56
CA ALA A 20 -0.29 -8.20 -5.30
C ALA A 20 0.98 -8.33 -4.45
N ALA A 21 0.97 -7.82 -3.22
CA ALA A 21 2.10 -7.94 -2.30
C ALA A 21 2.39 -9.43 -1.95
N ARG A 22 1.35 -10.21 -1.64
CA ARG A 22 1.48 -11.64 -1.32
C ARG A 22 2.01 -12.47 -2.47
N ALA A 23 1.56 -12.21 -3.70
CA ALA A 23 2.00 -12.92 -4.91
C ALA A 23 3.51 -12.78 -5.13
N LEU A 24 4.11 -11.68 -4.66
CA LEU A 24 5.56 -11.44 -4.72
C LEU A 24 6.30 -11.84 -3.43
N GLY A 25 5.62 -12.44 -2.45
CA GLY A 25 6.21 -12.81 -1.17
C GLY A 25 6.61 -11.61 -0.30
N LEU A 26 6.07 -10.43 -0.57
CA LEU A 26 6.39 -9.20 0.16
C LEU A 26 5.45 -9.07 1.36
N ARG A 27 6.05 -8.82 2.55
CA ARG A 27 5.28 -8.53 3.77
C ARG A 27 4.81 -7.08 3.86
N VAL A 28 5.54 -6.17 3.20
CA VAL A 28 5.24 -4.75 3.06
C VAL A 28 5.59 -4.36 1.62
N ALA A 29 4.69 -3.63 0.96
CA ALA A 29 4.91 -3.12 -0.39
C ALA A 29 4.03 -1.89 -0.64
N GLY A 30 4.48 -1.00 -1.51
CA GLY A 30 3.60 -0.04 -2.18
C GLY A 30 3.00 -0.67 -3.43
N VAL A 31 1.71 -0.48 -3.68
CA VAL A 31 1.03 -1.04 -4.86
C VAL A 31 0.39 0.11 -5.63
N ASP A 32 0.85 0.31 -6.85
CA ASP A 32 0.26 1.29 -7.76
C ASP A 32 -0.79 0.60 -8.61
N MET A 33 -1.97 1.22 -8.72
CA MET A 33 -3.10 0.66 -9.45
C MET A 33 -3.91 1.73 -10.16
N ILE A 34 -4.69 1.31 -11.14
CA ILE A 34 -5.69 2.13 -11.82
C ILE A 34 -7.07 1.51 -11.71
N GLN A 35 -8.06 2.35 -11.46
CA GLN A 35 -9.47 1.97 -11.53
C GLN A 35 -9.86 1.72 -12.99
N SER A 36 -10.57 0.63 -13.25
CA SER A 36 -11.06 0.30 -14.59
C SER A 36 -12.46 -0.30 -14.53
N ALA A 37 -13.16 -0.29 -15.66
CA ALA A 37 -14.52 -0.85 -15.78
C ALA A 37 -14.59 -2.37 -15.50
N ARG A 38 -13.44 -3.07 -15.47
CA ARG A 38 -13.33 -4.50 -15.21
C ARG A 38 -12.66 -4.81 -13.86
N GLY A 39 -12.66 -3.83 -12.94
CA GLY A 39 -12.00 -3.92 -11.63
C GLY A 39 -10.63 -3.21 -11.60
N PRO A 40 -10.00 -3.13 -10.42
CA PRO A 40 -8.69 -2.50 -10.26
C PRO A 40 -7.60 -3.26 -11.02
N LEU A 41 -6.68 -2.53 -11.65
CA LEU A 41 -5.56 -3.09 -12.38
C LEU A 41 -4.25 -2.64 -11.73
N VAL A 42 -3.43 -3.60 -11.29
CA VAL A 42 -2.10 -3.33 -10.73
C VAL A 42 -1.15 -2.89 -11.85
N LEU A 43 -0.43 -1.81 -11.61
CA LEU A 43 0.60 -1.27 -12.49
C LEU A 43 2.00 -1.67 -12.02
N GLU A 44 2.27 -1.50 -10.73
CA GLU A 44 3.58 -1.68 -10.14
C GLU A 44 3.45 -2.14 -8.69
N VAL A 45 4.42 -2.95 -8.24
CA VAL A 45 4.56 -3.33 -6.83
C VAL A 45 5.98 -3.04 -6.39
N ASN A 46 6.10 -2.18 -5.39
CA ASN A 46 7.36 -1.66 -4.88
C ASN A 46 7.69 -2.26 -3.52
N ALA A 47 8.80 -2.98 -3.41
CA ALA A 47 9.25 -3.59 -2.15
C ALA A 47 9.82 -2.57 -1.14
N SER A 48 10.18 -1.37 -1.61
CA SER A 48 10.70 -0.27 -0.78
C SER A 48 10.05 1.05 -1.19
N PRO A 49 8.75 1.24 -0.90
CA PRO A 49 8.03 2.44 -1.28
C PRO A 49 8.54 3.67 -0.51
N GLY A 50 8.52 4.84 -1.16
CA GLY A 50 8.67 6.11 -0.46
C GLY A 50 7.42 6.41 0.40
N LEU A 51 7.62 6.89 1.62
CA LEU A 51 6.52 7.11 2.58
C LEU A 51 6.09 8.58 2.72
N GLU A 52 6.98 9.52 2.41
CA GLU A 52 6.74 10.95 2.64
C GLU A 52 5.42 11.45 2.01
N GLY A 53 5.17 11.08 0.75
CA GLY A 53 3.96 11.52 0.04
C GLY A 53 2.68 10.94 0.64
N ILE A 54 2.68 9.65 1.03
CA ILE A 54 1.49 9.01 1.61
C ILE A 54 1.25 9.47 3.04
N GLU A 55 2.29 9.72 3.83
CA GLU A 55 2.15 10.29 5.17
C GLU A 55 1.60 11.71 5.11
N GLN A 56 2.08 12.55 4.20
CA GLN A 56 1.54 13.89 3.98
C GLN A 56 0.08 13.88 3.52
N ALA A 57 -0.28 12.97 2.61
CA ALA A 57 -1.65 12.88 2.08
C ALA A 57 -2.65 12.29 3.10
N THR A 58 -2.22 11.36 3.94
CA THR A 58 -3.10 10.64 4.88
C THR A 58 -3.08 11.22 6.30
N GLY A 59 -2.04 11.95 6.68
CA GLY A 59 -1.79 12.40 8.05
C GLY A 59 -1.48 11.25 9.03
N LYS A 60 -1.09 10.07 8.52
CA LYS A 60 -0.78 8.88 9.33
C LYS A 60 0.73 8.64 9.39
N ASP A 61 1.20 8.09 10.50
CA ASP A 61 2.57 7.60 10.68
C ASP A 61 2.69 6.18 10.09
N ILE A 62 2.92 6.10 8.78
CA ILE A 62 2.98 4.83 8.05
C ILE A 62 4.28 4.09 8.39
N ALA A 63 5.38 4.82 8.58
CA ALA A 63 6.64 4.23 9.03
C ALA A 63 6.49 3.54 10.39
N GLY A 64 5.84 4.21 11.36
CA GLY A 64 5.54 3.66 12.67
C GLY A 64 4.66 2.41 12.61
N GLU A 65 3.62 2.40 11.77
CA GLU A 65 2.77 1.22 11.57
C GLU A 65 3.53 0.03 10.98
N ILE A 66 4.45 0.28 10.03
CA ILE A 66 5.34 -0.75 9.47
C ILE A 66 6.26 -1.31 10.56
N ILE A 67 6.89 -0.44 11.36
CA ILE A 67 7.74 -0.86 12.48
C ILE A 67 6.93 -1.73 13.46
N ALA A 68 5.76 -1.26 13.90
CA ALA A 68 4.90 -1.99 14.81
C ALA A 68 4.45 -3.35 14.24
N TYR A 69 4.19 -3.43 12.93
CA TYR A 69 3.90 -4.69 12.24
C TYR A 69 5.09 -5.66 12.29
N VAL A 70 6.31 -5.17 12.03
CA VAL A 70 7.53 -5.99 12.12
C VAL A 70 7.77 -6.46 13.55
N GLU A 71 7.65 -5.59 14.55
CA GLU A 71 7.82 -5.95 15.97
C GLU A 71 6.85 -7.06 16.40
N ARG A 72 5.58 -6.97 15.99
CA ARG A 72 4.58 -8.02 16.26
C ARG A 72 4.95 -9.36 15.61
N SER A 73 5.64 -9.32 14.47
CA SER A 73 6.05 -10.50 13.70
C SER A 73 7.32 -11.18 14.24
N VAL A 74 8.03 -10.56 15.19
CA VAL A 74 9.31 -11.04 15.77
C VAL A 74 9.12 -11.70 17.15
N LYS A 75 7.88 -11.94 17.59
CA LYS A 75 7.64 -12.63 18.86
C LYS A 75 8.24 -14.05 18.84
N HIS A 76 9.12 -14.28 19.81
CA HIS A 76 9.86 -15.51 20.09
C HIS A 76 8.93 -16.65 20.48
#